data_AF-A0A1Q7HTS6-F1
#
_entry.id   AF-A0A1Q7HTS6-F1
#
_cell.length_a   1.000
_cell.length_b   1.000
_cell.length_c   1.000
_cell.angle_alpha   90.00
_cell.angle_beta   90.00
_cell.angle_gamma   90.00
#
_symmetry.space_group_name_H-M   'P 1'
#
loop_
_entity.id
_entity.type
_entity.pdbx_description
1 polymer ?
#
loop_
_entity_poly.entity_id
_entity_poly.type
_entity_poly.pdbx_seq_one_letter_code
_entity_poly.pdbx_strand_id
1 'polypeptide(L)'
;MKPTRPSTDLMSCGAGVNSFHVTPQGTLLSCEALPLSGYDLRHGSFREGWYGTVGEIRARRAAAANVCAACELRAMCDRCPATALLETGSPDGWIPYYCEITHRRAALFEEAAGSRETAARYRAHADRVKSGWTPPGAILPRAVALKSPGPSCGVGGGCSAAGCSRTAASPAETTRLLQIERPAAPAAGNPR
;
A
#
# COMPACT_ATOMS: atom_id res chain seq x y z
N MET A 1 -5.16 -11.49 21.08
CA MET A 1 -4.65 -12.00 19.77
C MET A 1 -3.18 -12.31 19.98
N LYS A 2 -2.70 -13.55 19.80
CA LYS A 2 -1.28 -13.84 20.08
C LYS A 2 -0.41 -13.14 19.02
N PRO A 3 0.62 -12.37 19.41
CA PRO A 3 1.54 -11.76 18.46
C PRO A 3 2.14 -12.84 17.57
N THR A 4 2.22 -12.58 16.26
CA THR A 4 2.83 -13.55 15.35
C THR A 4 4.34 -13.47 15.43
N ARG A 5 4.99 -14.63 15.32
CA ARG A 5 6.44 -14.71 15.27
C ARG A 5 6.96 -13.82 14.12
N PRO A 6 7.91 -12.91 14.39
CA PRO A 6 8.60 -12.18 13.34
C PRO A 6 9.12 -13.13 12.26
N SER A 7 8.94 -12.77 10.99
CA SER A 7 9.46 -13.53 9.87
C SER A 7 10.44 -12.67 9.08
N THR A 8 11.50 -13.31 8.61
CA THR A 8 12.49 -12.69 7.71
C THR A 8 11.97 -12.55 6.28
N ASP A 9 10.83 -13.18 5.97
CA ASP A 9 10.25 -13.17 4.63
C ASP A 9 9.50 -11.85 4.41
N LEU A 10 9.56 -11.34 3.18
CA LEU A 10 8.84 -10.12 2.79
C LEU A 10 7.33 -10.36 2.77
N MET A 11 6.93 -11.54 2.30
CA MET A 11 5.54 -11.99 2.29
C MET A 11 5.23 -12.72 3.59
N SER A 12 4.09 -12.39 4.21
CA SER A 12 3.55 -13.10 5.39
C SER A 12 2.07 -13.45 5.23
N CYS A 13 1.59 -13.49 3.98
CA CYS A 13 0.20 -13.76 3.63
C CYS A 13 0.13 -14.93 2.62
N GLY A 14 -1.08 -15.25 2.17
CA GLY A 14 -1.33 -16.35 1.24
C GLY A 14 -0.86 -16.12 -0.22
N ALA A 15 -0.37 -14.93 -0.56
CA ALA A 15 0.05 -14.57 -1.91
C ALA A 15 1.16 -15.49 -2.41
N GLY A 16 0.90 -16.20 -3.51
CA GLY A 16 1.79 -17.21 -4.05
C GLY A 16 1.92 -18.47 -3.18
N VAL A 17 1.08 -18.66 -2.16
CA VAL A 17 1.04 -19.88 -1.33
C VAL A 17 -0.23 -20.67 -1.62
N ASN A 18 -1.38 -20.03 -1.40
CA ASN A 18 -2.71 -20.58 -1.65
C ASN A 18 -3.57 -19.66 -2.53
N SER A 19 -2.99 -18.57 -3.04
CA SER A 19 -3.61 -17.66 -3.99
C SER A 19 -2.65 -17.26 -5.11
N PHE A 20 -3.24 -16.93 -6.25
CA PHE A 20 -2.58 -16.35 -7.42
C PHE A 20 -3.58 -15.43 -8.14
N HIS A 21 -3.09 -14.66 -9.10
CA HIS A 21 -3.93 -13.89 -10.02
C HIS A 21 -3.41 -14.08 -11.46
N VAL A 22 -4.31 -14.24 -12.42
CA VAL A 22 -3.97 -14.26 -13.85
C VAL A 22 -4.64 -13.06 -14.51
N THR A 23 -3.84 -12.18 -15.09
CA THR A 23 -4.37 -11.01 -15.79
C THR A 23 -4.98 -11.41 -17.14
N PRO A 24 -5.82 -10.56 -17.77
CA PRO A 24 -6.33 -10.80 -19.12
C PRO A 24 -5.26 -10.98 -20.19
N GLN A 25 -4.06 -10.43 -19.97
CA GLN A 25 -2.91 -10.57 -20.87
C GLN A 25 -2.21 -11.95 -20.74
N GLY A 26 -2.67 -12.80 -19.82
CA GLY A 26 -2.06 -14.11 -19.54
C GLY A 26 -0.90 -14.05 -18.55
N THR A 27 -0.76 -12.97 -17.78
CA THR A 27 0.32 -12.85 -16.79
C THR A 27 -0.09 -13.45 -15.45
N LEU A 28 0.65 -14.45 -14.96
CA LEU A 28 0.53 -15.01 -13.63
C LEU A 28 1.28 -14.15 -12.60
N LEU A 29 0.57 -13.75 -11.55
CA LEU A 29 1.05 -12.97 -10.42
C LEU A 29 0.81 -13.71 -9.10
N SER A 30 1.61 -13.40 -8.08
CA SER A 30 1.43 -13.97 -6.73
C SER A 30 0.14 -13.52 -6.05
N CYS A 31 -0.32 -12.30 -6.33
CA CYS A 31 -1.64 -11.80 -5.97
C CYS A 31 -2.00 -10.62 -6.88
N GLU A 32 -3.28 -10.24 -6.89
CA GLU A 32 -3.77 -9.12 -7.69
C GLU A 32 -3.12 -7.78 -7.30
N ALA A 33 -2.93 -7.55 -6.01
CA ALA A 33 -2.46 -6.25 -5.50
C ALA A 33 -0.96 -6.02 -5.70
N LEU A 34 -0.15 -7.07 -5.88
CA LEU A 34 1.31 -6.97 -5.98
C LEU A 34 1.76 -7.24 -7.43
N PRO A 35 1.85 -6.21 -8.29
CA PRO A 35 2.29 -6.36 -9.68
C PRO A 35 3.82 -6.45 -9.79
N LEU A 36 4.47 -7.25 -8.92
CA LEU A 36 5.90 -7.53 -9.02
C LEU A 36 6.11 -8.85 -9.75
N SER A 37 7.04 -8.85 -10.71
CA SER A 37 7.56 -10.04 -11.39
C SER A 37 6.46 -11.02 -11.81
N GLY A 38 5.76 -10.70 -12.89
CA GLY A 38 4.76 -11.61 -13.47
C GLY A 38 5.37 -12.63 -14.42
N TYR A 39 4.75 -13.80 -14.52
CA TYR A 39 5.12 -14.86 -15.47
C TYR A 39 4.13 -14.91 -16.64
N ASP A 40 4.61 -14.89 -17.88
CA ASP A 40 3.73 -14.94 -19.06
C ASP A 40 3.32 -16.38 -19.41
N LEU A 41 2.06 -16.73 -19.11
CA LEU A 41 1.50 -18.06 -19.39
C LEU A 41 1.30 -18.34 -20.88
N ARG A 42 1.40 -17.35 -21.76
CA ARG A 42 1.31 -17.58 -23.22
C ARG A 42 2.58 -18.23 -23.76
N HIS A 43 3.67 -18.14 -23.02
CA HIS A 43 5.00 -18.63 -23.40
C HIS A 43 5.49 -19.81 -22.53
N GLY A 44 4.63 -20.38 -21.67
CA GLY A 44 4.97 -21.55 -20.87
C GLY A 44 3.81 -22.04 -19.99
N SER A 45 4.10 -22.88 -19.00
CA SER A 45 3.10 -23.55 -18.18
C SER A 45 2.85 -22.85 -16.85
N PHE A 46 1.67 -23.08 -16.27
CA PHE A 46 1.36 -22.65 -14.90
C PHE A 46 2.36 -23.20 -13.88
N ARG A 47 2.80 -24.46 -14.05
CA ARG A 47 3.77 -25.10 -13.14
C ARG A 47 5.09 -24.33 -13.09
N GLU A 48 5.60 -23.92 -14.25
CA GLU A 48 6.84 -23.14 -14.36
C GLU A 48 6.69 -21.78 -13.69
N GLY A 49 5.61 -21.04 -13.97
CA GLY A 49 5.37 -19.75 -13.31
C GLY A 49 5.14 -19.88 -11.80
N TRP A 50 4.44 -20.93 -11.36
CA TRP A 50 4.09 -21.15 -9.95
C TRP A 50 5.29 -21.53 -9.08
N TYR A 51 6.14 -22.44 -9.56
CA TYR A 51 7.33 -22.86 -8.83
C TYR A 51 8.56 -22.00 -9.12
N GLY A 52 8.58 -21.29 -10.26
CA GLY A 52 9.59 -20.29 -10.62
C GLY A 52 9.22 -18.92 -10.07
N THR A 53 8.73 -18.01 -10.92
CA THR A 53 8.54 -16.59 -10.60
C THR A 53 7.71 -16.33 -9.34
N VAL A 54 6.55 -17.00 -9.18
CA VAL A 54 5.73 -16.86 -7.96
C VAL A 54 6.44 -17.48 -6.74
N GLY A 55 7.18 -18.57 -6.94
CA GLY A 55 8.01 -19.20 -5.92
C GLY A 55 9.12 -18.27 -5.41
N GLU A 56 9.76 -17.53 -6.30
CA GLU A 56 10.79 -16.52 -5.96
C GLU A 56 10.21 -15.37 -5.14
N ILE A 57 9.02 -14.88 -5.49
CA ILE A 57 8.32 -13.85 -4.71
C ILE A 57 8.01 -14.36 -3.30
N ARG A 58 7.52 -15.61 -3.19
CA ARG A 58 7.22 -16.24 -1.90
C ARG A 58 8.48 -16.42 -1.04
N ALA A 59 9.62 -16.74 -1.66
CA ALA A 59 10.90 -16.93 -0.97
C ALA A 59 11.65 -15.62 -0.68
N ARG A 60 11.17 -14.48 -1.19
CA ARG A 60 11.83 -13.20 -1.05
C ARG A 60 11.94 -12.79 0.42
N ARG A 61 13.16 -12.48 0.85
CA ARG A 61 13.44 -11.94 2.18
C ARG A 61 13.15 -10.44 2.23
N ALA A 62 12.69 -9.99 3.38
CA ALA A 62 12.61 -8.57 3.68
C ALA A 62 14.02 -7.98 3.71
N ALA A 63 14.16 -6.73 3.26
CA ALA A 63 15.43 -6.02 3.35
C ALA A 63 15.86 -5.88 4.82
N ALA A 64 17.16 -5.80 5.09
CA ALA A 64 17.67 -5.62 6.46
C ALA A 64 17.13 -4.34 7.14
N ALA A 65 16.82 -3.31 6.36
CA ALA A 65 16.23 -2.05 6.82
C ALA A 65 14.69 -2.14 7.04
N ASN A 66 14.06 -3.27 6.72
CA ASN A 66 12.61 -3.43 6.86
C ASN A 66 12.23 -3.62 8.33
N VAL A 67 11.85 -2.50 8.96
CA VAL A 67 11.43 -2.48 10.37
C VAL A 67 10.14 -3.27 10.63
N CYS A 68 9.34 -3.53 9.60
CA CYS A 68 8.07 -4.26 9.74
C CYS A 68 8.28 -5.77 9.85
N ALA A 69 9.38 -6.31 9.31
CA ALA A 69 9.68 -7.74 9.35
C ALA A 69 9.83 -8.26 10.79
N ALA A 70 10.42 -7.42 11.66
CA ALA A 70 10.63 -7.70 13.08
C ALA A 70 9.39 -7.41 13.97
N CYS A 71 8.33 -6.81 13.43
CA CYS A 71 7.20 -6.35 14.22
C CYS A 71 6.26 -7.51 14.63
N GLU A 72 5.97 -7.62 15.93
CA GLU A 72 5.11 -8.67 16.47
C GLU A 72 3.61 -8.52 16.10
N LEU A 73 3.22 -7.29 15.73
CA LEU A 73 1.85 -6.96 15.28
C LEU A 73 1.66 -7.15 13.77
N ARG A 74 2.65 -7.71 13.06
CA ARG A 74 2.62 -7.83 11.60
C ARG A 74 1.39 -8.57 11.07
N ALA A 75 0.92 -9.63 11.73
CA ALA A 75 -0.25 -10.37 11.27
C ALA A 75 -1.60 -9.68 11.51
N MET A 76 -1.63 -8.62 12.33
CA MET A 76 -2.81 -7.78 12.49
C MET A 76 -2.71 -6.45 11.73
N CYS A 77 -1.61 -6.25 11.01
CA CYS A 77 -1.33 -5.04 10.27
C CYS A 77 -1.84 -5.18 8.83
N ASP A 78 -2.59 -4.18 8.37
CA ASP A 78 -3.08 -4.11 6.98
C ASP A 78 -1.99 -3.64 6.00
N ARG A 79 -0.78 -3.32 6.49
CA ARG A 79 0.39 -3.01 5.65
C ARG A 79 0.89 -4.27 4.96
N CYS A 80 0.52 -4.45 3.70
CA CYS A 80 1.06 -5.51 2.85
C CYS A 80 2.19 -4.98 1.94
N PRO A 81 3.04 -5.85 1.38
CA PRO A 81 4.09 -5.43 0.45
C PRO A 81 3.58 -4.67 -0.78
N ALA A 82 2.34 -4.92 -1.21
CA ALA A 82 1.69 -4.18 -2.30
C ALA A 82 1.38 -2.72 -1.92
N THR A 83 0.76 -2.48 -0.76
CA THR A 83 0.48 -1.11 -0.31
C THR A 83 1.77 -0.37 0.03
N ALA A 84 2.76 -1.06 0.61
CA ALA A 84 4.11 -0.50 0.80
C ALA A 84 4.73 -0.05 -0.52
N LEU A 85 4.67 -0.88 -1.57
CA LEU A 85 5.15 -0.51 -2.90
C LEU A 85 4.42 0.71 -3.46
N LEU A 86 3.10 0.76 -3.32
CA LEU A 86 2.28 1.88 -3.80
C LEU A 86 2.63 3.21 -3.11
N GLU A 87 2.73 3.19 -1.78
CA GLU A 87 2.91 4.39 -0.96
C GLU A 87 4.37 4.89 -0.97
N THR A 88 5.33 3.96 -0.93
CA THR A 88 6.74 4.28 -0.70
C THR A 88 7.62 4.06 -1.94
N GLY A 89 7.10 3.39 -2.97
CA GLY A 89 7.90 2.91 -4.09
C GLY A 89 8.72 1.65 -3.78
N SER A 90 8.57 1.06 -2.59
CA SER A 90 9.27 -0.17 -2.18
C SER A 90 8.35 -1.12 -1.39
N PRO A 91 8.37 -2.44 -1.66
CA PRO A 91 7.60 -3.38 -0.86
C PRO A 91 8.10 -3.51 0.60
N ASP A 92 9.32 -3.04 0.86
CA ASP A 92 9.93 -2.93 2.18
C ASP A 92 9.56 -1.63 2.91
N GLY A 93 8.72 -0.80 2.30
CA GLY A 93 8.22 0.46 2.82
C GLY A 93 7.54 0.36 4.18
N TRP A 94 7.81 1.36 5.03
CA TRP A 94 7.07 1.61 6.25
C TRP A 94 6.03 2.70 6.02
N ILE A 95 4.79 2.45 6.46
CA ILE A 95 3.67 3.36 6.27
C ILE A 95 3.18 3.85 7.64
N PRO A 96 3.36 5.14 7.99
CA PRO A 96 3.08 5.66 9.33
C PRO A 96 1.64 5.41 9.78
N TYR A 97 0.65 5.70 8.93
CA TYR A 97 -0.75 5.58 9.32
C TYR A 97 -1.16 4.12 9.59
N TYR A 98 -0.67 3.16 8.82
CA TYR A 98 -0.91 1.74 9.11
C TYR A 98 -0.30 1.33 10.44
N CYS A 99 0.92 1.81 10.73
CA CYS A 99 1.59 1.52 12.00
C CYS A 99 0.79 2.10 13.18
N GLU A 100 0.35 3.35 13.09
CA GLU A 100 -0.51 3.98 14.10
C GLU A 100 -1.80 3.19 14.32
N ILE A 101 -2.60 2.98 13.26
CA ILE A 101 -3.91 2.34 13.35
C ILE A 101 -3.77 0.92 13.93
N THR A 102 -2.78 0.16 13.46
CA THR A 102 -2.54 -1.21 13.94
C THR A 102 -2.24 -1.22 15.43
N HIS A 103 -1.36 -0.32 15.91
CA HIS A 103 -1.02 -0.24 17.32
C HIS A 103 -2.20 0.23 18.18
N ARG A 104 -3.03 1.15 17.67
CA ARG A 104 -4.28 1.54 18.36
C ARG A 104 -5.25 0.37 18.49
N ARG A 105 -5.47 -0.39 17.40
CA ARG A 105 -6.29 -1.62 17.43
C ARG A 105 -5.73 -2.63 18.42
N ALA A 106 -4.41 -2.84 18.41
CA ALA A 106 -3.76 -3.79 19.31
C ALA A 106 -3.97 -3.40 20.77
N ALA A 107 -3.85 -2.12 21.09
CA ALA A 107 -4.10 -1.63 22.43
C ALA A 107 -5.53 -1.88 22.91
N LEU A 108 -6.54 -1.66 22.05
CA LEU A 108 -7.93 -1.94 22.39
C LEU A 108 -8.16 -3.44 22.64
N PHE A 109 -7.55 -4.31 21.84
CA PHE A 109 -7.64 -5.76 22.06
C PHE A 109 -6.97 -6.21 23.35
N GLU A 110 -5.78 -5.68 23.67
CA GLU A 110 -5.07 -6.02 24.91
C GLU A 110 -5.79 -5.49 26.15
N GLU A 111 -6.43 -4.32 26.05
CA GLU A 111 -7.25 -3.76 27.12
C GLU A 111 -8.49 -4.62 27.38
N ALA A 112 -9.19 -5.03 26.33
CA ALA A 112 -10.31 -5.97 26.44
C ALA A 112 -9.88 -7.34 26.99
N ALA A 113 -8.63 -7.75 26.74
CA ALA A 113 -8.04 -8.97 27.28
C ALA A 113 -7.48 -8.82 28.72
N GLY A 114 -7.53 -7.63 29.32
CA GLY A 114 -7.02 -7.35 30.67
C GLY A 114 -5.53 -7.05 30.77
N SER A 115 -4.79 -7.08 29.65
CA SER A 115 -3.34 -6.84 29.57
C SER A 115 -3.00 -5.35 29.50
N ARG A 116 -3.25 -4.62 30.61
CA ARG A 116 -3.15 -3.15 30.66
C ARG A 116 -1.78 -2.59 30.28
N GLU A 117 -0.69 -3.24 30.69
CA GLU A 117 0.67 -2.80 30.39
C GLU A 117 0.98 -2.91 28.89
N THR A 118 0.67 -4.05 28.28
CA THR A 118 0.82 -4.27 26.84
C THR A 118 -0.02 -3.27 26.04
N ALA A 119 -1.25 -3.01 26.47
CA ALA A 119 -2.11 -2.01 25.86
C ALA A 119 -1.51 -0.59 25.93
N ALA A 120 -0.93 -0.21 27.08
CA ALA A 120 -0.26 1.08 27.26
C ALA A 120 0.97 1.21 26.35
N ARG A 121 1.78 0.16 26.21
CA ARG A 121 2.94 0.12 25.30
C ARG A 121 2.53 0.36 23.84
N TYR A 122 1.46 -0.28 23.37
CA TYR A 122 0.97 -0.09 22.00
C TYR A 122 0.40 1.31 21.79
N ARG A 123 -0.36 1.86 22.76
CA ARG A 123 -0.82 3.26 22.72
C ARG A 123 0.34 4.25 22.62
N ALA A 124 1.34 4.10 23.48
CA ALA A 124 2.50 4.99 23.50
C ALA A 124 3.25 4.97 22.15
N HIS A 125 3.40 3.80 21.52
CA HIS A 125 4.00 3.73 20.20
C HIS A 125 3.12 4.40 19.13
N ALA A 126 1.80 4.18 19.15
CA ALA A 126 0.89 4.85 18.22
C ALA A 126 0.95 6.38 18.35
N ASP A 127 0.99 6.90 19.57
CA ASP A 127 1.08 8.34 19.82
C ASP A 127 2.44 8.91 19.39
N ARG A 128 3.52 8.15 19.56
CA ARG A 128 4.85 8.50 19.03
C ARG A 128 4.85 8.59 17.50
N VAL A 129 4.24 7.63 16.81
CA VAL A 129 4.10 7.68 15.33
C VAL A 129 3.26 8.88 14.92
N LYS A 130 2.14 9.13 15.61
CA LYS A 130 1.25 10.28 15.36
C LYS A 130 1.98 11.62 15.55
N SER A 131 2.95 11.70 16.47
CA SER A 131 3.76 12.91 16.68
C SER A 131 4.84 13.13 15.61
N GLY A 132 4.86 12.32 14.55
CA GLY A 132 5.82 12.45 13.44
C GLY A 132 7.11 11.67 13.61
N TRP A 133 7.22 10.79 14.61
CA TRP A 133 8.38 9.91 14.73
C TRP A 133 8.44 8.91 13.58
N THR A 134 9.64 8.68 13.07
CA THR A 134 9.91 7.67 12.05
C THR A 134 10.97 6.68 12.53
N PRO A 135 10.84 5.39 12.17
CA PRO A 135 11.86 4.40 12.49
C PRO A 135 13.17 4.71 11.74
N PRO A 136 14.35 4.56 12.38
CA PRO A 136 15.62 4.69 11.69
C PRO A 136 15.72 3.72 10.50
N GLY A 137 16.16 4.23 9.34
CA GLY A 137 16.33 3.43 8.12
C GLY A 137 15.02 3.05 7.41
N ALA A 138 13.86 3.52 7.91
CA ALA A 138 12.59 3.26 7.24
C ALA A 138 12.51 3.94 5.86
N ILE A 139 12.08 3.18 4.86
CA ILE A 139 11.68 3.74 3.57
C ILE A 139 10.29 4.35 3.77
N LEU A 140 10.22 5.68 3.67
CA LEU A 140 9.01 6.44 3.94
C LEU A 140 8.13 6.57 2.69
N PRO A 141 6.82 6.86 2.86
CA PRO A 141 5.96 7.21 1.73
C PRO A 141 6.58 8.35 0.93
N ARG A 142 6.50 8.24 -0.40
CA ARG A 142 6.81 9.41 -1.24
C ARG A 142 5.79 10.47 -0.87
N ALA A 143 6.25 11.66 -0.50
CA ALA A 143 5.37 12.80 -0.48
C ALA A 143 4.82 12.94 -1.90
N VAL A 144 3.57 12.51 -2.13
CA VAL A 144 2.84 12.94 -3.30
C VAL A 144 2.69 14.43 -3.08
N ALA A 145 3.53 15.22 -3.72
CA ALA A 145 3.31 16.64 -3.84
C ALA A 145 2.05 16.81 -4.70
N LEU A 146 0.89 16.60 -4.10
CA LEU A 146 -0.32 17.24 -4.54
C LEU A 146 0.02 18.72 -4.45
N LYS A 147 0.24 19.36 -5.60
CA LYS A 147 0.30 20.82 -5.68
C LYS A 147 -1.07 21.32 -5.19
N SER A 148 -1.22 21.51 -3.89
CA SER A 148 -2.29 22.32 -3.35
C SER A 148 -1.95 23.77 -3.70
N PRO A 149 -2.74 24.48 -4.52
CA PRO A 149 -2.60 25.92 -4.59
C PRO A 149 -2.85 26.44 -3.18
N GLY A 150 -1.81 26.95 -2.53
CA GLY A 150 -1.94 27.57 -1.21
C GLY A 150 -2.92 28.73 -1.27
N PRO A 151 -3.68 29.02 -0.21
CA PRO A 151 -4.52 30.20 -0.18
C PRO A 151 -3.60 31.42 -0.19
N SER A 152 -3.67 32.25 -1.23
CA SER A 152 -3.07 33.58 -1.17
C SER A 152 -3.89 34.41 -0.19
N CYS A 153 -3.44 34.48 1.07
CA CYS A 153 -4.00 35.40 2.04
C CYS A 153 -3.70 36.84 1.59
N GLY A 154 -4.68 37.48 0.95
CA GLY A 154 -4.70 38.93 0.82
C GLY A 154 -5.11 39.53 2.16
N VAL A 155 -4.25 40.37 2.73
CA VAL A 155 -4.52 41.14 3.94
C VAL A 155 -5.49 42.27 3.57
N GLY A 156 -6.73 42.20 4.03
CA GLY A 156 -7.73 43.25 3.81
C GLY A 156 -9.03 42.94 4.57
N GLY A 157 -9.35 43.77 5.56
CA GLY A 157 -10.42 43.52 6.52
C GLY A 157 -11.85 43.63 5.96
N GLY A 158 -12.78 43.01 6.69
CA GLY A 158 -14.23 43.24 6.55
C GLY A 158 -15.02 41.97 6.26
N CYS A 159 -15.82 41.53 7.24
CA CYS A 159 -16.86 40.52 7.05
C CYS A 159 -18.05 41.15 6.30
N SER A 160 -17.99 41.24 4.97
CA SER A 160 -19.16 41.41 4.11
C SER A 160 -18.80 41.06 2.67
N ALA A 161 -19.64 40.23 2.06
CA ALA A 161 -19.46 39.66 0.73
C ALA A 161 -19.23 40.73 -0.36
N ALA A 162 -18.12 40.62 -1.09
CA ALA A 162 -18.00 41.17 -2.45
C ALA A 162 -16.87 40.48 -3.22
N GLY A 163 -17.24 39.71 -4.25
CA GLY A 163 -16.49 39.49 -5.49
C GLY A 163 -15.12 38.81 -5.40
N CYS A 164 -15.09 37.47 -5.52
CA CYS A 164 -13.90 36.81 -6.06
C CYS A 164 -13.76 37.18 -7.54
N SER A 165 -12.84 38.09 -7.87
CA SER A 165 -12.36 38.27 -9.23
C SER A 165 -11.76 36.94 -9.71
N ARG A 166 -12.39 36.31 -10.71
CA ARG A 166 -11.83 35.16 -11.42
C ARG A 166 -10.53 35.60 -12.10
N THR A 167 -9.39 35.36 -11.47
CA THR A 167 -8.15 35.20 -12.21
C THR A 167 -8.32 33.99 -13.12
N ALA A 168 -8.00 34.17 -14.41
CA ALA A 168 -8.15 33.14 -15.42
C ALA A 168 -7.45 31.86 -14.95
N ALA A 169 -8.23 30.82 -14.70
CA ALA A 169 -7.71 29.49 -14.49
C ALA A 169 -6.95 29.08 -15.76
N SER A 170 -5.64 28.87 -15.63
CA SER A 170 -4.88 28.10 -16.61
C SER A 170 -5.59 26.74 -16.74
N PRO A 171 -5.80 26.20 -17.96
CA PRO A 171 -6.57 24.97 -18.12
C PRO A 171 -5.88 23.86 -17.35
N ALA A 172 -6.55 23.39 -16.30
CA ALA A 172 -6.11 22.25 -15.52
C ALA A 172 -6.01 21.05 -16.45
N GLU A 173 -4.80 20.57 -16.68
CA GLU A 173 -4.57 19.33 -17.40
C GLU A 173 -5.28 18.22 -16.62
N THR A 174 -6.37 17.73 -17.19
CA THR A 174 -7.21 16.72 -16.57
C THR A 174 -6.33 15.49 -16.39
N THR A 175 -6.00 15.15 -15.15
CA THR A 175 -5.37 13.87 -14.83
C THR A 175 -6.32 12.80 -15.37
N ARG A 176 -5.93 12.16 -16.49
CA ARG A 176 -6.66 11.01 -17.02
C ARG A 176 -6.66 9.98 -15.90
N LEU A 177 -7.81 9.81 -15.25
CA LEU A 177 -8.15 8.59 -14.55
C LEU A 177 -7.73 7.43 -15.45
N LEU A 178 -7.02 6.44 -14.90
CA LEU A 178 -6.68 5.20 -15.59
C LEU A 178 -7.96 4.67 -16.25
N GLN A 179 -8.06 4.83 -17.57
CA GLN A 179 -9.12 4.24 -18.36
C GLN A 179 -8.84 2.76 -18.34
N ILE A 180 -9.66 1.99 -17.63
CA ILE A 180 -9.69 0.54 -17.80
C ILE A 180 -10.10 0.33 -19.26
N GLU A 181 -9.14 -0.08 -20.09
CA GLU A 181 -9.38 -0.32 -21.51
C GLU A 181 -10.53 -1.32 -21.65
N ARG A 182 -11.65 -0.88 -22.22
CA ARG A 182 -12.71 -1.78 -22.67
C ARG A 182 -12.12 -2.62 -23.80
N PRO A 183 -12.19 -3.96 -23.74
CA PRO A 183 -11.74 -4.78 -24.87
C PRO A 183 -12.51 -4.39 -26.12
N ALA A 184 -11.79 -4.33 -27.25
CA ALA A 184 -12.39 -4.09 -28.55
C ALA A 184 -13.52 -5.11 -28.78
N ALA A 185 -14.68 -4.62 -29.23
CA ALA A 185 -15.75 -5.51 -29.66
C ALA A 185 -15.19 -6.49 -30.70
N PRO A 186 -15.54 -7.80 -30.62
CA PRO A 186 -15.08 -8.75 -31.62
C PRO A 186 -15.50 -8.25 -33.00
N ALA A 187 -14.53 -8.18 -33.93
CA ALA A 187 -14.81 -7.82 -35.31
C ALA A 187 -15.95 -8.71 -35.82
N ALA A 188 -16.99 -8.09 -36.37
CA ALA A 188 -18.06 -8.79 -37.04
C ALA A 188 -17.42 -9.65 -38.15
N GLY A 189 -17.33 -10.96 -37.90
CA GLY A 189 -16.93 -11.92 -38.91
C GLY A 189 -17.90 -11.83 -40.06
N ASN A 190 -17.37 -11.58 -41.26
CA ASN A 190 -18.13 -11.61 -42.50
C ASN A 190 -18.58 -13.06 -42.73
N PRO A 191 -19.87 -13.36 -42.97
CA PRO A 191 -20.31 -14.72 -43.22
C PRO A 191 -19.67 -15.26 -44.50
N ARG A 192 -19.01 -16.41 -44.39
CA ARG A 192 -18.81 -17.37 -45.48
C ARG A 192 -19.19 -18.74 -44.98
#